data_AF-A0AAN6MWD8-F1
#
_entry.id   AF-A0AAN6MWD8-F1
#
_cell.length_a   1.000
_cell.length_b   1.000
_cell.length_c   1.000
_cell.angle_alpha   90.00
_cell.angle_beta   90.00
_cell.angle_gamma   90.00
#
_symmetry.space_group_name_H-M   'P 1'
#
loop_
_entity.id
_entity.type
_entity.pdbx_description
1 polymer ?
#
loop_
_entity_poly.entity_id
_entity_poly.type
_entity_poly.pdbx_seq_one_letter_code
_entity_poly.pdbx_strand_id
1 'polypeptide(L)'
;MAVDYFHSVAGHIVQDVSGTVEVRTDAAAVSHEFSRYERLTGPEAIEALYQDPESESIRGAMLYKMFSRVVEYGEAYRGLKSVAAKSGRIAGTVVSVPRADGDQSITRPPTLDSFMQVSGIHANSIYPCADNEVYVFTKLDRLQFGPGFERDSATKRSTSSWLIFSNLAASGSKELTNDIFVFDSISKRLVVLILGARFNNVRLSSLSKVLSKVNGPTNESIKSQTTLFLNASIKKHPNTSAGEERNNAWVVELSLDNFQYMDEECGPLDFSKLSLEDKPRKQ
;
A
#
# COMPACT_ATOMS: atom_id res chain seq x y z
N MET A 1 -16.49 -7.46 8.43
CA MET A 1 -16.56 -8.59 7.47
C MET A 1 -15.19 -9.23 7.38
N ALA A 2 -15.06 -10.55 7.52
CA ALA A 2 -13.79 -11.24 7.28
C ALA A 2 -13.54 -11.35 5.76
N VAL A 3 -12.29 -11.26 5.34
CA VAL A 3 -11.89 -11.38 3.94
C VAL A 3 -10.72 -12.33 3.86
N ASP A 4 -10.91 -13.44 3.15
CA ASP A 4 -9.85 -14.39 2.83
C ASP A 4 -9.74 -14.49 1.31
N TYR A 5 -8.51 -14.51 0.79
CA TYR A 5 -8.24 -14.74 -0.63
C TYR A 5 -7.27 -15.91 -0.79
N PHE A 6 -7.56 -16.72 -1.80
CA PHE A 6 -6.86 -17.96 -2.09
C PHE A 6 -6.59 -18.08 -3.59
N HIS A 7 -5.49 -18.74 -3.94
CA HIS A 7 -5.24 -19.26 -5.28
C HIS A 7 -4.99 -20.77 -5.24
N SER A 8 -4.97 -21.42 -6.41
CA SER A 8 -4.71 -22.85 -6.54
C SER A 8 -3.38 -23.09 -7.23
N VAL A 9 -2.46 -23.82 -6.57
CA VAL A 9 -1.19 -24.27 -7.13
C VAL A 9 -1.17 -25.80 -7.17
N ALA A 10 -1.07 -26.38 -8.37
CA ALA A 10 -1.01 -27.83 -8.57
C ALA A 10 -2.13 -28.64 -7.85
N GLY A 11 -3.31 -28.04 -7.71
CA GLY A 11 -4.46 -28.65 -7.02
C GLY A 11 -4.51 -28.42 -5.51
N HIS A 12 -3.54 -27.71 -4.93
CA HIS A 12 -3.56 -27.26 -3.54
C HIS A 12 -4.09 -25.83 -3.44
N ILE A 13 -5.05 -25.60 -2.54
CA ILE A 13 -5.55 -24.27 -2.20
C ILE A 13 -4.54 -23.61 -1.25
N VAL A 14 -4.05 -22.45 -1.64
CA VAL A 14 -3.10 -21.62 -0.89
C VAL A 14 -3.81 -20.34 -0.47
N GLN A 15 -3.68 -19.95 0.81
CA GLN A 15 -4.20 -18.69 1.32
C GLN A 15 -3.12 -17.61 1.17
N ASP A 16 -3.42 -16.55 0.42
CA ASP A 16 -2.45 -15.46 0.16
C ASP A 16 -2.61 -14.29 1.13
N VAL A 17 -3.84 -14.10 1.62
CA VAL A 17 -4.20 -13.02 2.51
C VAL A 17 -5.46 -13.38 3.29
N SER A 18 -5.46 -13.01 4.55
CA SER A 18 -6.66 -12.85 5.39
C SER A 18 -6.78 -11.41 5.87
N GLY A 19 -7.90 -11.05 6.50
CA GLY A 19 -8.09 -9.76 7.13
C GLY A 19 -9.53 -9.45 7.45
N THR A 20 -9.80 -8.19 7.80
CA THR A 20 -11.16 -7.71 8.08
C THR A 20 -11.46 -6.40 7.35
N VAL A 21 -12.74 -6.10 7.18
CA VAL A 21 -13.20 -4.83 6.62
C VAL A 21 -14.35 -4.34 7.47
N GLU A 22 -14.30 -3.06 7.86
CA GLU A 22 -15.30 -2.43 8.72
C GLU A 22 -15.75 -1.09 8.15
N VAL A 23 -17.03 -0.95 7.81
CA VAL A 23 -17.55 0.36 7.40
C VAL A 23 -17.89 1.15 8.66
N ARG A 24 -17.22 2.30 8.88
CA ARG A 24 -17.56 3.20 9.99
C ARG A 24 -18.54 4.27 9.53
N THR A 25 -19.66 4.37 10.23
CA THR A 25 -20.71 5.35 9.94
C THR A 25 -20.59 6.60 10.80
N ASP A 26 -19.78 6.58 11.87
CA ASP A 26 -19.50 7.75 12.70
C ASP A 26 -18.44 8.66 12.05
N ALA A 27 -18.91 9.52 11.17
CA ALA A 27 -18.13 10.53 10.46
C ALA A 27 -17.30 11.42 11.40
N ALA A 28 -17.88 11.80 12.53
CA ALA A 28 -17.25 12.71 13.48
C ALA A 28 -16.07 12.03 14.17
N ALA A 29 -16.26 10.79 14.65
CA ALA A 29 -15.18 10.02 15.27
C ALA A 29 -14.00 9.81 14.30
N VAL A 30 -14.27 9.51 13.02
CA VAL A 30 -13.20 9.38 12.02
C VAL A 30 -12.53 10.73 11.74
N SER A 31 -13.29 11.81 11.57
CA SER A 31 -12.72 13.14 11.35
C SER A 31 -11.82 13.59 12.52
N HIS A 32 -12.22 13.31 13.76
CA HIS A 32 -11.41 13.57 14.94
C HIS A 32 -10.13 12.74 14.97
N GLU A 33 -10.19 11.47 14.54
CA GLU A 33 -9.01 10.61 14.42
C GLU A 33 -8.02 11.14 13.40
N PHE A 34 -8.47 11.44 12.18
CA PHE A 34 -7.62 12.01 11.14
C PHE A 34 -6.99 13.34 11.57
N SER A 35 -7.78 14.20 12.22
CA SER A 35 -7.28 15.47 12.76
C SER A 35 -6.19 15.28 13.82
N ARG A 36 -6.19 14.18 14.59
CA ARG A 36 -5.12 13.88 15.55
C ARG A 36 -3.82 13.54 14.83
N TYR A 37 -3.86 12.65 13.84
CA TYR A 37 -2.68 12.27 13.07
C TYR A 37 -2.14 13.43 12.23
N GLU A 38 -3.02 14.21 11.60
CA GLU A 38 -2.64 15.39 10.81
C GLU A 38 -1.80 16.38 11.62
N ARG A 39 -2.12 16.61 12.91
CA ARG A 39 -1.31 17.47 13.80
C ARG A 39 0.05 16.88 14.18
N LEU A 40 0.22 15.57 14.11
CA LEU A 40 1.47 14.89 14.44
C LEU A 40 2.39 14.75 13.23
N THR A 41 1.82 14.68 12.03
CA THR A 41 2.53 14.28 10.81
C THR A 41 2.33 15.27 9.67
N GLY A 42 2.03 16.53 10.00
CA GLY A 42 1.59 17.54 9.06
C GLY A 42 2.49 17.72 7.83
N PRO A 43 1.97 18.30 6.73
CA PRO A 43 2.70 18.53 5.49
C PRO A 43 4.04 19.27 5.64
N GLU A 44 4.19 20.06 6.71
CA GLU A 44 5.43 20.75 7.04
C GLU A 44 6.60 19.78 7.28
N ALA A 45 6.32 18.59 7.84
CA ALA A 45 7.32 17.55 8.04
C ALA A 45 7.84 16.99 6.70
N ILE A 46 6.97 16.95 5.68
CA ILE A 46 7.32 16.52 4.32
C ILE A 46 8.23 17.56 3.66
N GLU A 47 7.86 18.84 3.75
CA GLU A 47 8.66 19.93 3.21
C GLU A 47 10.03 20.01 3.90
N ALA A 48 10.07 19.89 5.23
CA ALA A 48 11.30 19.86 6.00
C ALA A 48 12.26 18.74 5.53
N LEU A 49 11.75 17.54 5.24
CA LEU A 49 12.57 16.45 4.72
C LEU A 49 13.16 16.78 3.34
N TYR A 50 12.42 17.44 2.45
CA TYR A 50 12.93 17.82 1.14
C TYR A 50 13.90 19.00 1.16
N GLN A 51 13.84 19.85 2.19
CA GLN A 51 14.69 21.03 2.36
C GLN A 51 15.95 20.74 3.20
N ASP A 52 15.95 19.66 3.97
CA ASP A 52 17.07 19.28 4.80
C ASP A 52 18.27 18.85 3.93
N PRO A 53 19.42 19.54 3.99
CA PRO A 53 20.58 19.23 3.17
C PRO A 53 21.23 17.88 3.52
N GLU A 54 20.95 17.34 4.71
CA GLU A 54 21.42 16.03 5.15
C GLU A 54 20.41 14.91 4.84
N SER A 55 19.35 15.22 4.08
CA SER A 55 18.40 14.20 3.62
C SER A 55 18.92 13.48 2.36
N GLU A 56 18.69 12.18 2.32
CA GLU A 56 18.89 11.39 1.11
C GLU A 56 17.65 11.57 0.22
N SER A 57 17.82 12.11 -1.00
CA SER A 57 16.69 12.38 -1.89
C SER A 57 16.89 11.83 -3.31
N ILE A 58 15.81 11.30 -3.88
CA ILE A 58 15.80 10.68 -5.21
C ILE A 58 14.58 11.19 -5.96
N ARG A 59 14.74 11.53 -7.25
CA ARG A 59 13.67 12.07 -8.09
C ARG A 59 13.67 11.47 -9.49
N GLY A 60 12.50 11.43 -10.11
CA GLY A 60 12.34 11.09 -11.53
C GLY A 60 12.79 9.68 -11.87
N ALA A 61 13.42 9.52 -13.04
CA ALA A 61 13.77 8.21 -13.61
C ALA A 61 14.75 7.39 -12.73
N MET A 62 15.51 8.03 -11.85
CA MET A 62 16.46 7.33 -10.98
C MET A 62 15.78 6.49 -9.90
N LEU A 63 14.54 6.85 -9.52
CA LEU A 63 13.82 6.21 -8.42
C LEU A 63 13.60 4.72 -8.68
N TYR A 64 13.00 4.36 -9.81
CA TYR A 64 12.80 2.95 -10.18
C TYR A 64 14.09 2.26 -10.64
N LYS A 65 15.11 3.01 -11.08
CA LYS A 65 16.42 2.44 -11.41
C LYS A 65 17.17 2.00 -10.17
N MET A 66 17.10 2.76 -9.07
CA MET A 66 17.71 2.36 -7.80
C MET A 66 16.98 1.18 -7.17
N PHE A 67 15.65 1.18 -7.30
CA PHE A 67 14.82 0.15 -6.68
C PHE A 67 14.71 -1.15 -7.50
N SER A 68 15.18 -1.16 -8.76
CA SER A 68 15.18 -2.35 -9.63
C SER A 68 16.02 -3.51 -9.13
N ARG A 69 16.93 -3.28 -8.17
CA ARG A 69 17.63 -4.35 -7.46
C ARG A 69 16.65 -5.24 -6.68
N VAL A 70 15.59 -4.63 -6.16
CA VAL A 70 14.60 -5.26 -5.28
C VAL A 70 13.36 -5.66 -6.06
N VAL A 71 12.90 -4.75 -6.94
CA VAL A 71 11.63 -4.86 -7.66
C VAL A 71 11.69 -4.20 -9.03
N GLU A 72 11.26 -4.90 -10.07
CA GLU A 72 10.97 -4.28 -11.37
C GLU A 72 9.48 -3.93 -11.47
N TYR A 73 9.14 -2.64 -11.35
CA TYR A 73 7.75 -2.18 -11.47
C TYR A 73 7.34 -1.99 -12.92
N GLY A 74 6.20 -2.55 -13.31
CA GLY A 74 5.50 -2.20 -14.54
C GLY A 74 5.03 -0.74 -14.56
N GLU A 75 4.84 -0.17 -15.75
CA GLU A 75 4.57 1.26 -15.95
C GLU A 75 3.38 1.78 -15.13
N ALA A 76 2.31 1.00 -15.03
CA ALA A 76 1.10 1.36 -14.28
C ALA A 76 1.36 1.58 -12.77
N TYR A 77 2.41 0.97 -12.22
CA TYR A 77 2.81 1.06 -10.81
C TYR A 77 3.90 2.11 -10.57
N ARG A 78 4.30 2.88 -11.60
CA ARG A 78 5.34 3.92 -11.49
C ARG A 78 4.79 5.29 -11.07
N GLY A 79 3.91 5.29 -10.06
CA GLY A 79 3.22 6.48 -9.56
C GLY A 79 4.08 7.41 -8.70
N LEU A 80 5.05 6.86 -7.95
CA LEU A 80 5.98 7.62 -7.11
C LEU A 80 6.97 8.42 -7.97
N LYS A 81 7.12 9.72 -7.68
CA LYS A 81 7.90 10.69 -8.46
C LYS A 81 9.16 11.20 -7.75
N SER A 82 9.12 11.26 -6.43
CA SER A 82 10.26 11.65 -5.62
C SER A 82 10.14 11.10 -4.22
N VAL A 83 11.30 10.96 -3.55
CA VAL A 83 11.41 10.68 -2.12
C VAL A 83 12.51 11.53 -1.48
N ALA A 84 12.39 11.79 -0.18
CA ALA A 84 13.45 12.34 0.66
C ALA A 84 13.37 11.72 2.05
N ALA A 85 14.48 11.26 2.60
CA ALA A 85 14.50 10.51 3.85
C ALA A 85 15.64 10.95 4.78
N LYS A 86 15.35 10.90 6.08
CA LYS A 86 16.32 11.17 7.14
C LYS A 86 15.85 10.55 8.45
N SER A 87 16.76 9.91 9.19
CA SER A 87 16.56 9.47 10.58
C SER A 87 15.25 8.69 10.81
N GLY A 88 14.98 7.66 10.01
CA GLY A 88 13.78 6.83 10.17
C GLY A 88 12.49 7.52 9.71
N ARG A 89 12.58 8.63 8.97
CA ARG A 89 11.44 9.28 8.32
C ARG A 89 11.67 9.36 6.82
N ILE A 90 10.59 9.25 6.06
CA ILE A 90 10.62 9.43 4.60
C ILE A 90 9.40 10.21 4.13
N ALA A 91 9.63 11.10 3.18
CA ALA A 91 8.63 11.82 2.42
C ALA A 91 8.59 11.28 0.99
N GLY A 92 7.42 11.32 0.35
CA GLY A 92 7.27 10.97 -1.05
C GLY A 92 6.20 11.78 -1.76
N THR A 93 6.33 11.93 -3.08
CA THR A 93 5.30 12.54 -3.93
C THR A 93 4.79 11.50 -4.92
N VAL A 94 3.50 11.18 -4.84
CA VAL A 94 2.85 10.20 -5.72
C VAL A 94 1.89 10.91 -6.66
N VAL A 95 1.80 10.40 -7.88
CA VAL A 95 0.90 10.89 -8.92
C VAL A 95 0.14 9.70 -9.49
N SER A 96 -1.19 9.72 -9.42
CA SER A 96 -2.03 8.64 -9.96
C SER A 96 -2.35 8.86 -11.44
N VAL A 97 -2.46 7.76 -12.19
CA VAL A 97 -2.96 7.79 -13.57
C VAL A 97 -4.48 7.96 -13.55
N PRO A 98 -5.07 8.73 -14.48
CA PRO A 98 -6.52 8.91 -14.56
C PRO A 98 -7.28 7.58 -14.59
N ARG A 99 -8.44 7.56 -13.91
CA ARG A 99 -9.34 6.40 -13.90
C ARG A 99 -10.00 6.19 -15.26
N ALA A 100 -10.26 4.92 -15.59
CA ALA A 100 -11.17 4.56 -16.67
C ALA A 100 -12.62 4.81 -16.24
N ASP A 101 -13.47 5.16 -17.20
CA ASP A 101 -14.89 5.41 -16.94
C ASP A 101 -15.58 4.16 -16.37
N GLY A 102 -16.37 4.33 -15.31
CA GLY A 102 -17.17 3.26 -14.70
C GLY A 102 -16.48 2.46 -13.58
N ASP A 103 -15.22 2.73 -13.24
CA ASP A 103 -14.54 2.11 -12.09
C ASP A 103 -15.15 2.57 -10.75
N GLN A 104 -15.73 1.62 -10.00
CA GLN A 104 -16.39 1.86 -8.71
C GLN A 104 -15.49 1.59 -7.49
N SER A 105 -14.22 1.24 -7.69
CA SER A 105 -13.27 1.02 -6.61
C SER A 105 -13.09 2.27 -5.73
N ILE A 106 -12.81 2.08 -4.44
CA ILE A 106 -12.41 3.21 -3.57
C ILE A 106 -11.09 3.81 -4.07
N THR A 107 -10.07 2.97 -4.24
CA THR A 107 -8.77 3.33 -4.81
C THR A 107 -8.33 2.31 -5.85
N ARG A 108 -7.45 2.71 -6.77
CA ARG A 108 -6.83 1.78 -7.72
C ARG A 108 -5.66 1.06 -7.03
N PRO A 109 -5.47 -0.25 -7.24
CA PRO A 109 -4.32 -0.97 -6.69
C PRO A 109 -2.96 -0.30 -6.95
N PRO A 110 -2.65 0.20 -8.16
CA PRO A 110 -1.36 0.86 -8.39
C PRO A 110 -1.15 2.16 -7.60
N THR A 111 -2.24 2.90 -7.31
CA THR A 111 -2.18 4.12 -6.51
C THR A 111 -1.87 3.79 -5.05
N LEU A 112 -2.58 2.80 -4.50
CA LEU A 112 -2.36 2.35 -3.13
C LEU A 112 -0.97 1.71 -2.95
N ASP A 113 -0.53 0.90 -3.91
CA ASP A 113 0.82 0.36 -3.93
C ASP A 113 1.87 1.49 -3.98
N SER A 114 1.67 2.52 -4.80
CA SER A 114 2.58 3.68 -4.83
C SER A 114 2.72 4.39 -3.47
N PHE A 115 1.68 4.36 -2.61
CA PHE A 115 1.80 4.87 -1.23
C PHE A 115 2.70 3.98 -0.38
N MET A 116 2.54 2.66 -0.50
CA MET A 116 3.34 1.65 0.21
C MET A 116 4.80 1.61 -0.27
N GLN A 117 5.04 1.86 -1.56
CA GLN A 117 6.37 1.90 -2.17
C GLN A 117 7.31 2.88 -1.47
N VAL A 118 6.79 3.97 -0.93
CA VAL A 118 7.61 4.94 -0.18
C VAL A 118 8.32 4.25 0.99
N SER A 119 7.61 3.45 1.78
CA SER A 119 8.20 2.66 2.87
C SER A 119 9.09 1.53 2.35
N GLY A 120 8.74 0.90 1.23
CA GLY A 120 9.56 -0.15 0.61
C GLY A 120 10.93 0.34 0.13
N ILE A 121 10.98 1.53 -0.47
CA ILE A 121 12.21 2.22 -0.87
C ILE A 121 13.01 2.64 0.36
N HIS A 122 12.33 3.17 1.37
CA HIS A 122 13.00 3.52 2.62
C HIS A 122 13.70 2.30 3.21
N ALA A 123 12.99 1.19 3.36
CA ALA A 123 13.52 -0.02 3.98
C ALA A 123 14.69 -0.67 3.20
N ASN A 124 14.68 -0.62 1.87
CA ASN A 124 15.61 -1.40 1.04
C ASN A 124 16.67 -0.61 0.30
N SER A 125 16.51 0.71 0.18
CA SER A 125 17.40 1.56 -0.61
C SER A 125 18.05 2.68 0.19
N ILE A 126 17.44 3.10 1.31
CA ILE A 126 17.97 4.22 2.11
C ILE A 126 18.34 3.76 3.53
N TYR A 127 17.50 2.92 4.15
CA TYR A 127 17.79 2.30 5.44
C TYR A 127 18.86 1.21 5.28
N PRO A 128 19.73 0.99 6.28
CA PRO A 128 20.74 -0.06 6.23
C PRO A 128 20.15 -1.45 5.92
N CYS A 129 20.50 -1.98 4.76
CA CYS A 129 20.12 -3.32 4.30
C CYS A 129 21.32 -3.94 3.57
N ALA A 130 21.72 -5.16 3.95
CA ALA A 130 22.85 -5.83 3.32
C ALA A 130 22.54 -6.20 1.87
N ASP A 131 23.57 -6.28 1.01
CA ASP A 131 23.39 -6.55 -0.42
C ASP A 131 22.77 -7.91 -0.74
N ASN A 132 22.85 -8.86 0.20
CA ASN A 132 22.26 -10.20 0.09
C ASN A 132 20.94 -10.34 0.84
N GLU A 133 20.37 -9.23 1.34
CA GLU A 133 19.13 -9.18 2.10
C GLU A 133 18.12 -8.23 1.47
N VAL A 134 16.86 -8.44 1.83
CA VAL A 134 15.73 -7.61 1.39
C VAL A 134 14.68 -7.58 2.49
N TYR A 135 14.10 -6.41 2.71
CA TYR A 135 12.93 -6.19 3.53
C TYR A 135 11.67 -6.39 2.70
N VAL A 136 10.92 -7.44 3.02
CA VAL A 136 9.68 -7.80 2.33
C VAL A 136 8.50 -7.43 3.20
N PHE A 137 7.50 -6.74 2.63
CA PHE A 137 6.26 -6.47 3.32
C PHE A 137 5.51 -7.77 3.63
N THR A 138 5.07 -7.92 4.87
CA THR A 138 4.47 -9.18 5.36
C THR A 138 3.11 -9.00 5.99
N LYS A 139 2.88 -7.85 6.64
CA LYS A 139 1.68 -7.59 7.40
C LYS A 139 1.34 -6.11 7.40
N LEU A 140 0.06 -5.82 7.47
CA LEU A 140 -0.47 -4.50 7.74
C LEU A 140 -1.39 -4.59 8.94
N ASP A 141 -1.33 -3.63 9.86
CA ASP A 141 -2.25 -3.63 11.00
C ASP A 141 -3.55 -2.90 10.63
N ARG A 142 -3.48 -1.77 9.89
CA ARG A 142 -4.69 -1.01 9.51
C ARG A 142 -4.51 -0.17 8.25
N LEU A 143 -5.51 -0.20 7.35
CA LEU A 143 -5.70 0.77 6.26
C LEU A 143 -7.01 1.53 6.47
N GLN A 144 -7.00 2.84 6.29
CA GLN A 144 -8.20 3.65 6.50
C GLN A 144 -8.25 4.83 5.55
N PHE A 145 -9.39 4.97 4.86
CA PHE A 145 -9.69 6.13 4.03
C PHE A 145 -10.46 7.16 4.85
N GLY A 146 -9.99 8.40 4.82
CA GLY A 146 -10.52 9.49 5.61
C GLY A 146 -11.47 10.41 4.84
N PRO A 147 -12.02 11.42 5.54
CA PRO A 147 -12.76 12.49 4.91
C PRO A 147 -11.91 13.20 3.86
N GLY A 148 -12.49 13.50 2.70
CA GLY A 148 -11.77 14.21 1.63
C GLY A 148 -10.90 13.33 0.73
N PHE A 149 -10.83 12.01 0.97
CA PHE A 149 -10.37 11.09 -0.06
C PHE A 149 -11.43 11.03 -1.19
N GLU A 150 -11.33 11.96 -2.14
CA GLU A 150 -12.17 11.93 -3.32
C GLU A 150 -11.74 10.74 -4.19
N ARG A 151 -12.69 9.84 -4.51
CA ARG A 151 -12.50 8.89 -5.62
C ARG A 151 -12.11 9.75 -6.82
N ASP A 152 -10.92 9.54 -7.41
CA ASP A 152 -10.48 10.17 -8.67
C ASP A 152 -11.70 10.32 -9.59
N SER A 153 -12.31 11.49 -9.61
CA SER A 153 -13.67 11.60 -10.12
C SER A 153 -13.57 11.59 -11.63
N ALA A 154 -14.39 10.78 -12.30
CA ALA A 154 -14.44 10.75 -13.77
C ALA A 154 -14.71 12.16 -14.38
N THR A 155 -15.24 13.09 -13.56
CA THR A 155 -15.47 14.49 -13.91
C THR A 155 -14.23 15.38 -13.81
N LYS A 156 -13.23 15.02 -12.99
CA LYS A 156 -11.93 15.69 -12.92
C LYS A 156 -10.94 14.85 -13.72
N ARG A 157 -10.77 15.20 -15.00
CA ARG A 157 -9.72 14.67 -15.89
C ARG A 157 -8.28 14.96 -15.42
N SER A 158 -8.12 15.47 -14.19
CA SER A 158 -6.85 15.87 -13.60
C SER A 158 -6.22 14.69 -12.88
N THR A 159 -4.96 14.44 -13.23
CA THR A 159 -4.03 13.62 -12.48
C THR A 159 -4.03 14.00 -10.99
N SER A 160 -4.39 13.09 -10.08
CA SER A 160 -4.33 13.37 -8.64
C SER A 160 -2.90 13.25 -8.15
N SER A 161 -2.51 14.16 -7.25
CA SER A 161 -1.20 14.16 -6.62
C SER A 161 -1.32 14.10 -5.11
N TRP A 162 -0.47 13.28 -4.51
CA TRP A 162 -0.50 12.93 -3.11
C TRP A 162 0.88 13.17 -2.50
N LEU A 163 0.90 13.68 -1.27
CA LEU A 163 2.10 13.81 -0.46
C LEU A 163 2.08 12.72 0.59
N ILE A 164 3.18 11.99 0.70
CA ILE A 164 3.31 10.84 1.58
C ILE A 164 4.32 11.18 2.66
N PHE A 165 4.00 10.89 3.90
CA PHE A 165 4.93 10.88 5.01
C PHE A 165 4.89 9.51 5.66
N SER A 166 6.05 8.93 5.96
CA SER A 166 6.15 7.65 6.63
C SER A 166 7.21 7.68 7.73
N ASN A 167 6.83 7.16 8.90
CA ASN A 167 7.74 6.93 10.02
C ASN A 167 8.09 5.44 10.08
N LEU A 168 9.38 5.14 10.19
CA LEU A 168 9.93 3.80 10.28
C LEU A 168 10.46 3.57 11.70
N ALA A 169 10.03 2.47 12.31
CA ALA A 169 10.54 1.98 13.58
C ALA A 169 11.11 0.58 13.41
N ALA A 170 12.35 0.36 13.87
CA ALA A 170 12.96 -0.95 13.87
C ALA A 170 12.59 -1.73 15.14
N SER A 171 12.19 -2.98 14.96
CA SER A 171 11.93 -3.94 16.03
C SER A 171 12.97 -5.05 15.94
N GLY A 172 14.02 -4.94 16.76
CA GLY A 172 15.19 -5.81 16.66
C GLY A 172 15.95 -5.62 15.34
N SER A 173 16.55 -6.70 14.82
CA SER A 173 17.39 -6.66 13.61
C SER A 173 16.70 -7.13 12.34
N LYS A 174 15.46 -7.61 12.42
CA LYS A 174 14.79 -8.32 11.31
C LYS A 174 13.43 -7.77 10.93
N GLU A 175 12.88 -6.83 11.68
CA GLU A 175 11.54 -6.30 11.42
C GLU A 175 11.57 -4.77 11.45
N LEU A 176 10.97 -4.17 10.42
CA LEU A 176 10.70 -2.73 10.37
C LEU A 176 9.20 -2.54 10.31
N THR A 177 8.67 -1.62 11.11
CA THR A 177 7.27 -1.22 11.08
C THR A 177 7.16 0.21 10.59
N ASN A 178 6.23 0.45 9.66
CA ASN A 178 6.01 1.77 9.08
C ASN A 178 4.57 2.23 9.31
N ASP A 179 4.42 3.50 9.71
CA ASP A 179 3.15 4.20 9.69
C ASP A 179 3.20 5.26 8.58
N ILE A 180 2.27 5.19 7.63
CA ILE A 180 2.22 5.98 6.41
C ILE A 180 0.97 6.86 6.42
N PHE A 181 1.18 8.14 6.15
CA PHE A 181 0.21 9.22 6.17
C PHE A 181 0.15 9.83 4.78
N VAL A 182 -1.03 9.78 4.17
CA VAL A 182 -1.24 10.26 2.80
C VAL A 182 -2.07 11.53 2.83
N PHE A 183 -1.50 12.59 2.29
CA PHE A 183 -2.12 13.90 2.19
C PHE A 183 -2.51 14.21 0.76
N ASP A 184 -3.67 14.83 0.58
CA ASP A 184 -4.01 15.45 -0.69
C ASP A 184 -3.08 16.66 -0.92
N SER A 185 -2.43 16.71 -2.07
CA SER A 185 -1.41 17.72 -2.36
C SER A 185 -1.97 19.14 -2.46
N ILE A 186 -3.26 19.30 -2.77
CA ILE A 186 -3.92 20.59 -2.98
C ILE A 186 -4.45 21.13 -1.65
N SER A 187 -5.36 20.38 -1.02
CA SER A 187 -6.00 20.76 0.25
C SER A 187 -5.09 20.59 1.46
N LYS A 188 -3.98 19.86 1.30
CA LYS A 188 -3.03 19.54 2.37
C LYS A 188 -3.63 18.75 3.54
N ARG A 189 -4.82 18.16 3.34
CA ARG A 189 -5.51 17.37 4.35
C ARG A 189 -5.06 15.92 4.32
N LEU A 190 -5.01 15.29 5.49
CA LEU A 190 -4.77 13.86 5.62
C LEU A 190 -6.01 13.09 5.12
N VAL A 191 -5.80 12.15 4.19
CA VAL A 191 -6.87 11.44 3.49
C VAL A 191 -6.74 9.92 3.55
N VAL A 192 -5.55 9.36 3.81
CA VAL A 192 -5.37 7.93 4.06
C VAL A 192 -4.40 7.71 5.22
N LEU A 193 -4.73 6.76 6.09
CA LEU A 193 -3.87 6.20 7.12
C LEU A 193 -3.51 4.76 6.77
N ILE A 194 -2.24 4.42 6.85
CA ILE A 194 -1.75 3.04 6.73
C ILE A 194 -0.84 2.80 7.92
N LEU A 195 -1.31 2.05 8.91
CA LEU A 195 -0.62 1.88 10.18
C LEU A 195 -0.12 0.45 10.34
N GLY A 196 1.07 0.32 10.92
CA GLY A 196 1.67 -0.98 11.20
C GLY A 196 2.03 -1.77 9.94
N ALA A 197 2.52 -1.12 8.89
CA ALA A 197 3.04 -1.81 7.70
C ALA A 197 4.40 -2.45 8.02
N ARG A 198 4.43 -3.78 8.16
CA ARG A 198 5.60 -4.54 8.60
C ARG A 198 6.40 -5.11 7.45
N PHE A 199 7.70 -4.92 7.53
CA PHE A 199 8.67 -5.46 6.59
C PHE A 199 9.66 -6.36 7.33
N ASN A 200 9.79 -7.60 6.87
CA ASN A 200 10.71 -8.58 7.44
C ASN A 200 11.95 -8.72 6.56
N ASN A 201 13.12 -8.67 7.18
CA ASN A 201 14.40 -8.93 6.54
C ASN A 201 14.53 -10.42 6.24
N VAL A 202 14.78 -10.74 4.98
CA VAL A 202 15.06 -12.08 4.50
C VAL A 202 16.28 -12.07 3.60
N ARG A 203 16.99 -13.21 3.53
CA ARG A 203 18.07 -13.39 2.56
C ARG A 203 17.48 -13.54 1.16
N LEU A 204 18.09 -12.87 0.18
CA LEU A 204 17.73 -13.03 -1.23
C LEU A 204 17.75 -14.49 -1.67
N SER A 205 18.75 -15.27 -1.23
CA SER A 205 18.82 -16.71 -1.55
C SER A 205 17.68 -17.54 -0.97
N SER A 206 17.13 -17.15 0.18
CA SER A 206 15.93 -17.78 0.74
C SER A 206 14.70 -17.38 -0.07
N LEU A 207 14.59 -16.11 -0.43
CA LEU A 207 13.52 -15.59 -1.28
C LEU A 207 13.49 -16.28 -2.64
N SER A 208 14.62 -16.36 -3.35
CA SER A 208 14.72 -17.02 -4.66
C SER A 208 14.29 -18.49 -4.60
N LYS A 209 14.61 -19.21 -3.52
CA LYS A 209 14.19 -20.62 -3.35
C LYS A 209 12.69 -20.78 -3.13
N VAL A 210 12.04 -19.80 -2.52
CA VAL A 210 10.57 -19.80 -2.38
C VAL A 210 9.93 -19.47 -3.71
N LEU A 211 10.41 -18.42 -4.40
CA LEU A 211 9.93 -18.00 -5.71
C LEU A 211 10.07 -19.11 -6.78
N SER A 212 11.21 -19.79 -6.82
CA SER A 212 11.44 -20.88 -7.79
C SER A 212 10.51 -22.09 -7.59
N LYS A 213 9.95 -22.25 -6.38
CA LYS A 213 8.97 -23.30 -6.10
C LYS A 213 7.55 -22.92 -6.50
N VAL A 214 7.25 -21.62 -6.47
CA VAL A 214 5.94 -21.06 -6.84
C VAL A 214 5.82 -20.89 -8.36
N ASN A 215 6.88 -20.38 -9.01
CA ASN A 215 6.86 -20.05 -10.44
C ASN A 215 7.22 -21.23 -11.37
N GLY A 216 7.48 -22.42 -10.81
CA GLY A 216 8.03 -23.56 -11.57
C GLY A 216 9.48 -23.33 -12.03
N PRO A 217 10.14 -24.35 -12.62
CA PRO A 217 11.55 -24.23 -13.03
C PRO A 217 11.67 -23.44 -14.34
N THR A 218 11.96 -22.14 -14.24
CA THR A 218 12.41 -21.31 -15.37
C THR A 218 13.92 -21.03 -15.24
N ASN A 219 14.65 -21.29 -16.33
CA ASN A 219 16.12 -21.29 -16.42
C ASN A 219 16.72 -19.89 -16.71
N GLU A 220 16.11 -18.82 -16.20
CA GLU A 220 16.64 -17.47 -16.37
C GLU A 220 17.06 -16.87 -15.03
N SER A 221 18.12 -16.05 -15.07
CA SER A 221 18.65 -15.38 -13.89
C SER A 221 17.54 -14.57 -13.22
N ILE A 222 17.08 -15.03 -12.06
CA ILE A 222 16.00 -14.40 -11.29
C ILE A 222 16.48 -13.03 -10.83
N LYS A 223 16.23 -12.00 -11.64
CA LYS A 223 16.06 -10.65 -11.10
C LYS A 223 14.80 -10.73 -10.26
N SER A 224 14.91 -10.36 -8.98
CA SER A 224 13.78 -10.43 -8.06
C SER A 224 12.72 -9.43 -8.53
N GLN A 225 11.72 -9.89 -9.26
CA GLN A 225 10.54 -9.11 -9.62
C GLN A 225 9.63 -9.07 -8.38
N THR A 226 10.00 -8.29 -7.36
CA THR A 226 9.27 -8.25 -6.08
C THR A 226 8.21 -7.16 -6.10
N THR A 227 7.19 -7.24 -6.97
CA THR A 227 6.11 -6.25 -6.96
C THR A 227 5.12 -6.60 -5.85
N LEU A 228 4.99 -5.70 -4.86
CA LEU A 228 3.96 -5.81 -3.83
C LEU A 228 2.61 -5.50 -4.44
N PHE A 229 1.92 -6.50 -4.98
CA PHE A 229 0.55 -6.30 -5.40
C PHE A 229 -0.36 -6.31 -4.16
N LEU A 230 -0.58 -5.14 -3.56
CA LEU A 230 -1.79 -4.95 -2.77
C LEU A 230 -2.96 -4.82 -3.75
N ASN A 231 -3.34 -5.94 -4.36
CA ASN A 231 -4.63 -6.01 -5.02
C ASN A 231 -5.66 -5.95 -3.89
N ALA A 232 -6.24 -4.78 -3.66
CA ALA A 232 -7.39 -4.61 -2.78
C ALA A 232 -8.31 -3.61 -3.47
N SER A 233 -9.29 -4.12 -4.22
CA SER A 233 -10.30 -3.28 -4.88
C SER A 233 -11.61 -3.36 -4.11
N ILE A 234 -11.77 -2.53 -3.08
CA ILE A 234 -13.00 -2.51 -2.29
C ILE A 234 -14.14 -1.95 -3.16
N LYS A 235 -15.16 -2.78 -3.43
CA LYS A 235 -16.38 -2.40 -4.16
C LYS A 235 -17.48 -1.93 -3.18
N LYS A 236 -18.33 -0.99 -3.63
CA LYS A 236 -19.48 -0.45 -2.85
C LYS A 236 -20.52 -1.56 -2.59
N HIS A 237 -21.16 -1.55 -1.41
CA HIS A 237 -22.34 -2.37 -1.15
C HIS A 237 -23.55 -1.80 -1.93
N PRO A 238 -24.39 -2.61 -2.61
CA PRO A 238 -25.38 -2.13 -3.58
C PRO A 238 -26.53 -1.28 -3.01
N ASN A 239 -26.69 -1.18 -1.68
CA ASN A 239 -27.82 -0.47 -1.04
C ASN A 239 -27.38 0.76 -0.24
N THR A 240 -26.82 1.79 -0.87
CA THR A 240 -26.65 3.10 -0.23
C THR A 240 -27.13 4.20 -1.18
N SER A 241 -28.25 4.83 -0.82
CA SER A 241 -28.93 5.90 -1.53
C SER A 241 -28.06 7.15 -1.66
N ALA A 242 -28.20 7.85 -2.78
CA ALA A 242 -27.36 8.97 -3.23
C ALA A 242 -27.33 10.21 -2.29
N GLY A 243 -28.06 10.20 -1.17
CA GLY A 243 -28.14 11.31 -0.21
C GLY A 243 -27.20 11.20 1.00
N GLU A 244 -26.66 10.01 1.32
CA GLU A 244 -25.79 9.77 2.49
C GLU A 244 -24.29 9.88 2.17
N GLU A 245 -23.94 10.29 0.94
CA GLU A 245 -22.61 10.13 0.36
C GLU A 245 -21.53 11.09 0.91
N ARG A 246 -21.89 12.11 1.71
CA ARG A 246 -20.93 13.13 2.15
C ARG A 246 -20.18 12.82 3.44
N ASN A 247 -20.61 11.84 4.23
CA ASN A 247 -20.12 11.67 5.61
C ASN A 247 -19.60 10.25 5.96
N ASN A 248 -19.68 9.28 5.05
CA ASN A 248 -19.32 7.90 5.41
C ASN A 248 -17.83 7.65 5.19
N ALA A 249 -17.09 7.43 6.29
CA ALA A 249 -15.68 7.10 6.26
C ALA A 249 -15.48 5.58 6.17
N TRP A 250 -14.86 5.13 5.09
CA TRP A 250 -14.59 3.70 4.87
C TRP A 250 -13.34 3.29 5.66
N VAL A 251 -13.50 2.36 6.60
CA VAL A 251 -12.36 1.72 7.28
C VAL A 251 -12.16 0.34 6.67
N VAL A 252 -10.92 -0.01 6.37
CA VAL A 252 -10.61 -1.28 5.73
C VAL A 252 -9.44 -1.86 6.50
N GLU A 253 -9.72 -2.53 7.61
CA GLU A 253 -8.69 -3.10 8.47
C GLU A 253 -8.12 -4.41 7.89
N LEU A 254 -7.31 -4.27 6.86
CA LEU A 254 -6.61 -5.38 6.22
C LEU A 254 -5.45 -5.86 7.11
N SER A 255 -5.70 -6.89 7.92
CA SER A 255 -4.66 -7.65 8.62
C SER A 255 -4.18 -8.81 7.77
N LEU A 256 -3.21 -8.55 6.89
CA LEU A 256 -2.65 -9.59 6.01
C LEU A 256 -1.71 -10.51 6.82
N ASP A 257 -1.98 -11.81 6.83
CA ASP A 257 -1.06 -12.85 7.31
C ASP A 257 -0.69 -13.78 6.12
N ASN A 258 0.59 -14.16 5.99
CA ASN A 258 1.15 -15.09 5.01
C ASN A 258 1.00 -14.72 3.51
N PHE A 259 1.75 -13.71 3.07
CA PHE A 259 1.86 -13.36 1.65
C PHE A 259 2.60 -14.45 0.86
N GLN A 260 1.97 -15.05 -0.15
CA GLN A 260 2.63 -15.84 -1.19
C GLN A 260 2.52 -15.13 -2.55
N TYR A 261 3.66 -15.12 -3.25
CA TYR A 261 3.98 -14.27 -4.39
C TYR A 261 3.11 -14.56 -5.62
N MET A 262 2.70 -13.51 -6.35
CA MET A 262 1.90 -13.62 -7.57
C MET A 262 2.68 -13.12 -8.79
N ASP A 263 2.60 -13.86 -9.88
CA ASP A 263 3.15 -13.52 -11.21
C ASP A 263 2.30 -12.42 -11.91
N GLU A 264 2.89 -11.67 -12.83
CA GLU A 264 2.25 -10.51 -13.51
C GLU A 264 0.98 -10.86 -14.29
N GLU A 265 0.72 -12.15 -14.55
CA GLU A 265 -0.43 -12.63 -15.34
C GLU A 265 -1.76 -12.67 -14.57
N CYS A 266 -1.78 -12.47 -13.25
CA CYS A 266 -3.04 -12.41 -12.51
C CYS A 266 -3.72 -11.05 -12.67
N GLY A 267 -4.80 -11.05 -13.46
CA GLY A 267 -5.72 -9.91 -13.58
C GLY A 267 -6.29 -9.42 -12.24
N PRO A 268 -6.98 -8.26 -12.24
CA PRO A 268 -7.46 -7.62 -11.02
C PRO A 268 -8.37 -8.55 -10.20
N LEU A 269 -8.33 -8.40 -8.86
CA LEU A 269 -9.17 -9.17 -7.95
C LEU A 269 -10.65 -9.12 -8.36
N ASP A 270 -11.17 -10.31 -8.67
CA ASP A 270 -12.58 -10.52 -8.94
C ASP A 270 -13.32 -10.88 -7.64
N PHE A 271 -13.78 -9.83 -6.94
CA PHE A 271 -14.60 -9.94 -5.73
C PHE A 271 -15.99 -10.58 -5.97
N SER A 272 -16.36 -10.93 -7.21
CA SER A 272 -17.59 -11.70 -7.46
C SER A 272 -17.50 -13.16 -6.98
N LYS A 273 -16.29 -13.64 -6.64
CA LYS A 273 -16.03 -14.98 -6.10
C LYS A 273 -15.90 -15.05 -4.58
N LEU A 274 -16.11 -13.95 -3.86
CA LEU A 274 -16.18 -13.95 -2.40
C LEU A 274 -17.38 -14.79 -1.94
N SER A 275 -17.10 -15.90 -1.24
CA SER A 275 -18.13 -16.63 -0.51
C SER A 275 -18.50 -15.82 0.74
N LEU A 276 -19.70 -15.24 0.72
CA LEU A 276 -20.32 -14.60 1.86
C LEU A 276 -20.82 -15.69 2.81
N GLU A 277 -19.97 -16.18 3.71
CA GLU A 277 -20.44 -17.02 4.82
C GLU A 277 -20.70 -16.15 6.05
N ASP A 278 -21.99 -15.90 6.31
CA ASP A 278 -22.47 -15.41 7.59
C ASP A 278 -22.16 -16.47 8.66
N LYS A 279 -21.06 -16.30 9.40
CA LYS A 279 -20.84 -17.09 10.62
C LYS A 279 -21.82 -16.59 11.69
N PRO A 280 -22.70 -17.47 12.23
CA PRO A 280 -23.62 -17.07 13.28
C PRO A 280 -22.84 -16.68 14.54
N ARG A 281 -23.23 -15.54 15.14
CA ARG A 281 -22.73 -15.13 16.46
C ARG A 281 -23.03 -16.24 17.46
N LYS A 282 -21.99 -16.78 18.10
CA LYS A 282 -22.19 -17.57 19.32
C LYS A 282 -22.75 -16.65 20.40
N GLN A 283 -23.93 -17.00 20.91
CA GLN A 283 -24.52 -16.46 22.14
C GLN A 283 -23.69 -16.88 23.35
#